data_AF-A0A7Y3FMF9-F1
#
_entry.id   AF-A0A7Y3FMF9-F1
#
_cell.length_a   1.000
_cell.length_b   1.000
_cell.length_c   1.000
_cell.angle_alpha   90.00
_cell.angle_beta   90.00
_cell.angle_gamma   90.00
#
_symmetry.space_group_name_H-M   'P 1'
#
loop_
_entity.id
_entity.type
_entity.pdbx_description
1 polymer ?
#
loop_
_entity_poly.entity_id
_entity_poly.type
_entity_poly.pdbx_seq_one_letter_code
_entity_poly.pdbx_strand_id
1 'polypeptide(L)'
;MTSTQELDRWVEAGLITEGQARSIESFEVTGRAEPAEQIGGLRSVLAEIAGYLGAALIVATLAALLRDLWRDLLPWAQVGIVALGTAIIGFVGLSLRDAPEPALKRLAALLLALAPGGVAWTLWLSGVELFGEGSGGFAPIVLLVSAVIATWTYRGLRHFFTHASMFVLWSMFVTAVPNSYDSLDARTWWIALMALGLAWLLLTEAGVVVPDRLGHVLGTGAALIAAVGSSEYGWEPYVPGLVIASLIVAAGVVRTKPLMVGLGAAGFFIFLATLLFEQLNESAALLVLLVIGIALVAGVWGWARRNRQQALEA
;
A
#
# COMPACT_ATOMS: atom_id res chain seq x y z
N MET A 1 -33.55 -10.77 37.39
CA MET A 1 -33.92 -11.94 36.57
C MET A 1 -32.66 -12.43 35.90
N THR A 2 -32.34 -13.70 36.03
CA THR A 2 -31.16 -14.30 35.38
C THR A 2 -31.43 -14.49 33.89
N SER A 3 -30.40 -14.45 33.02
CA SER A 3 -30.62 -14.54 31.56
C SER A 3 -31.33 -15.83 31.14
N THR A 4 -31.20 -16.91 31.92
CA THR A 4 -31.94 -18.16 31.76
C THR A 4 -33.46 -17.96 31.90
N GLN A 5 -33.93 -17.16 32.86
CA GLN A 5 -35.37 -16.88 33.05
C GLN A 5 -35.97 -16.03 31.91
N GLU A 6 -35.16 -15.22 31.23
CA GLU A 6 -35.61 -14.45 30.08
C GLU A 6 -35.68 -15.29 28.81
N LEU A 7 -34.75 -16.22 28.63
CA LEU A 7 -34.74 -17.18 27.52
C LEU A 7 -35.93 -18.14 27.59
N ASP A 8 -36.25 -18.66 28.78
CA ASP A 8 -37.42 -19.55 28.97
C ASP A 8 -38.73 -18.86 28.57
N ARG A 9 -38.90 -17.60 28.97
CA ARG A 9 -40.07 -16.79 28.61
C ARG A 9 -40.17 -16.54 27.09
N TRP A 10 -39.05 -16.41 26.39
CA TRP A 10 -39.03 -16.23 24.94
C TRP A 10 -39.33 -17.52 24.18
N VAL A 11 -38.95 -18.68 24.73
CA VAL A 11 -39.34 -19.99 24.22
C VAL A 11 -40.84 -20.22 24.43
N GLU A 12 -41.38 -19.93 25.63
CA GLU A 12 -42.81 -20.03 25.92
C GLU A 12 -43.66 -19.11 25.03
N ALA A 13 -43.14 -17.92 24.71
CA ALA A 13 -43.79 -16.98 23.79
C ALA A 13 -43.67 -17.36 22.30
N GLY A 14 -42.96 -18.46 21.98
CA GLY A 14 -42.73 -18.91 20.60
C GLY A 14 -41.84 -17.98 19.78
N LEU A 15 -41.09 -17.08 20.42
CA LEU A 15 -40.21 -16.12 19.75
C LEU A 15 -38.91 -16.78 19.28
N ILE A 16 -38.46 -17.80 20.00
CA ILE A 16 -37.27 -18.60 19.69
C ILE A 16 -37.52 -20.08 19.99
N THR A 17 -36.75 -20.95 19.36
CA THR A 17 -36.77 -22.39 19.63
C THR A 17 -35.89 -22.74 20.83
N GLU A 18 -36.16 -23.89 21.48
CA GLU A 18 -35.28 -24.44 22.54
C GLU A 18 -33.82 -24.65 22.07
N GLY A 19 -33.63 -24.92 20.77
CA GLY A 19 -32.30 -25.04 20.17
C GLY A 19 -31.57 -23.71 20.11
N GLN A 20 -32.28 -22.63 19.78
CA GLN A 20 -31.73 -21.26 19.79
C GLN A 20 -31.44 -20.78 21.21
N ALA A 21 -32.32 -21.08 22.17
CA ALA A 21 -32.10 -20.75 23.58
C ALA A 21 -30.82 -21.40 24.14
N ARG A 22 -30.62 -22.71 23.88
CA ARG A 22 -29.38 -23.40 24.26
C ARG A 22 -28.13 -22.84 23.56
N SER A 23 -28.26 -22.41 22.31
CA SER A 23 -27.15 -21.80 21.57
C SER A 23 -26.78 -20.42 22.16
N ILE A 24 -27.77 -19.60 22.51
CA ILE A 24 -27.57 -18.31 23.18
C ILE A 24 -26.99 -18.51 24.58
N GLU A 25 -27.49 -19.46 25.36
CA GLU A 25 -26.96 -19.79 26.69
C GLU A 25 -25.50 -20.23 26.59
N SER A 26 -25.17 -21.11 25.65
CA SER A 26 -23.78 -21.52 25.42
C SER A 26 -22.88 -20.34 25.03
N PHE A 27 -23.39 -19.41 24.23
CA PHE A 27 -22.71 -18.18 23.82
C PHE A 27 -22.58 -17.18 24.97
N GLU A 28 -23.53 -17.09 25.90
CA GLU A 28 -23.43 -16.22 27.07
C GLU A 28 -22.50 -16.78 28.14
N VAL A 29 -22.48 -18.10 28.32
CA VAL A 29 -21.57 -18.79 29.25
C VAL A 29 -20.12 -18.71 28.76
N THR A 30 -19.89 -18.78 27.46
CA THR A 30 -18.55 -18.58 26.86
C THR A 30 -18.21 -17.12 26.58
N GLY A 31 -19.20 -16.26 26.35
CA GLY A 31 -19.06 -14.86 25.93
C GLY A 31 -19.08 -13.83 27.05
N ARG A 32 -19.35 -14.22 28.30
CA ARG A 32 -19.19 -13.37 29.51
C ARG A 32 -17.79 -13.39 30.12
N ALA A 33 -16.77 -13.84 29.38
CA ALA A 33 -15.41 -13.39 29.68
C ALA A 33 -15.36 -11.88 29.40
N GLU A 34 -15.40 -11.05 30.45
CA GLU A 34 -15.01 -9.65 30.35
C GLU A 34 -13.67 -9.54 29.60
N PRO A 35 -13.44 -8.48 28.79
CA PRO A 35 -12.37 -8.43 27.82
C PRO A 35 -10.99 -8.23 28.48
N ALA A 36 -10.46 -9.29 29.10
CA ALA A 36 -9.06 -9.38 29.50
C ALA A 36 -8.12 -9.22 28.29
N GLU A 37 -8.60 -9.53 27.07
CA GLU A 37 -7.89 -9.26 25.81
C GLU A 37 -7.72 -7.77 25.50
N GLN A 38 -8.64 -6.88 25.91
CA GLN A 38 -8.50 -5.43 25.60
C GLN A 38 -7.46 -4.72 26.47
N ILE A 39 -7.32 -5.11 27.75
CA ILE A 39 -6.32 -4.52 28.65
C ILE A 39 -4.91 -5.08 28.33
N GLY A 40 -4.81 -6.36 27.95
CA GLY A 40 -3.58 -6.95 27.41
C GLY A 40 -3.14 -6.31 26.09
N GLY A 41 -4.11 -6.00 25.22
CA GLY A 41 -3.87 -5.30 23.95
C GLY A 41 -3.25 -3.91 24.14
N LEU A 42 -3.76 -3.10 25.06
CA LEU A 42 -3.21 -1.75 25.30
C LEU A 42 -1.78 -1.76 25.84
N ARG A 43 -1.46 -2.65 26.79
CA ARG A 43 -0.08 -2.78 27.30
C ARG A 43 0.87 -3.30 26.23
N SER A 44 0.41 -4.21 25.37
CA SER A 44 1.17 -4.70 24.22
C SER A 44 1.44 -3.59 23.19
N VAL A 45 0.45 -2.74 22.90
CA VAL A 45 0.59 -1.60 21.98
C VAL A 45 1.56 -0.55 22.52
N LEU A 46 1.49 -0.22 23.82
CA LEU A 46 2.42 0.73 24.42
C LEU A 46 3.86 0.21 24.42
N ALA A 47 4.07 -1.08 24.72
CA ALA A 47 5.39 -1.70 24.64
C ALA A 47 5.92 -1.71 23.20
N GLU A 48 5.05 -1.93 22.22
CA GLU A 48 5.40 -1.88 20.80
C GLU A 48 5.77 -0.47 20.33
N ILE A 49 4.97 0.54 20.71
CA ILE A 49 5.27 1.95 20.41
C ILE A 49 6.60 2.37 21.06
N ALA A 50 6.81 2.00 22.33
CA ALA A 50 8.07 2.29 23.02
C ALA A 50 9.25 1.58 22.35
N GLY A 51 9.06 0.34 21.89
CA GLY A 51 10.06 -0.42 21.12
C GLY A 51 10.42 0.25 19.80
N TYR A 52 9.42 0.69 19.02
CA TYR A 52 9.66 1.40 17.76
C TYR A 52 10.30 2.77 17.97
N LEU A 53 9.86 3.51 18.99
CA LEU A 53 10.45 4.81 19.33
C LEU A 53 11.91 4.65 19.79
N GLY A 54 12.18 3.67 20.65
CA GLY A 54 13.54 3.35 21.09
C GLY A 54 14.45 2.95 19.93
N ALA A 55 13.97 2.11 19.02
CA ALA A 55 14.72 1.74 17.82
C ALA A 55 15.00 2.94 16.92
N ALA A 56 14.00 3.81 16.70
CA ALA A 56 14.17 5.04 15.92
C ALA A 56 15.20 5.99 16.54
N LEU A 57 15.20 6.15 17.86
CA LEU A 57 16.18 6.96 18.59
C LEU A 57 17.59 6.38 18.50
N ILE A 58 17.74 5.05 18.61
CA ILE A 58 19.03 4.37 18.43
C ILE A 58 19.55 4.60 17.01
N VAL A 59 18.70 4.41 15.99
CA VAL A 59 19.07 4.63 14.59
C VAL A 59 19.45 6.09 14.34
N ALA A 60 18.68 7.05 14.86
CA ALA A 60 18.98 8.47 14.74
C ALA A 60 20.31 8.85 15.42
N THR A 61 20.58 8.30 16.61
CA THR A 61 21.82 8.53 17.35
C THR A 61 23.02 7.94 16.61
N LEU A 62 22.89 6.70 16.12
CA LEU A 62 23.91 6.08 15.29
C LEU A 62 24.16 6.88 14.02
N ALA A 63 23.12 7.30 13.31
CA ALA A 63 23.26 8.13 12.11
C ALA A 63 23.96 9.47 12.41
N ALA A 64 23.65 10.10 13.55
CA ALA A 64 24.31 11.32 13.98
C ALA A 64 25.80 11.10 14.30
N LEU A 65 26.14 10.03 15.03
CA LEU A 65 27.54 9.68 15.34
C LEU A 65 28.32 9.31 14.08
N LEU A 66 27.69 8.54 13.17
CA LEU A 66 28.31 8.16 11.92
C LEU A 66 28.51 9.35 10.99
N ARG A 67 27.64 10.38 11.03
CA ARG A 67 27.73 11.52 10.11
C ARG A 67 29.11 12.19 10.11
N ASP A 68 29.67 12.42 11.29
CA ASP A 68 30.96 13.10 11.43
C ASP A 68 32.12 12.16 11.07
N LEU A 69 32.03 10.88 11.46
CA LEU A 69 33.04 9.87 11.16
C LEU A 69 33.03 9.41 9.70
N TRP A 70 31.88 9.51 9.01
CA TRP A 70 31.67 8.87 7.71
C TRP A 70 32.69 9.32 6.68
N ARG A 71 32.98 10.63 6.64
CA ARG A 71 33.92 11.22 5.67
C ARG A 71 35.38 10.83 5.92
N ASP A 72 35.71 10.44 7.15
CA ASP A 72 37.07 10.05 7.54
C ASP A 72 37.29 8.53 7.41
N LEU A 73 36.22 7.76 7.21
CA LEU A 73 36.31 6.32 7.00
C LEU A 73 36.84 6.00 5.60
N LEU A 74 37.68 4.97 5.54
CA LEU A 74 38.07 4.37 4.26
C LEU A 74 36.84 3.79 3.53
N PRO A 75 36.79 3.84 2.19
CA PRO A 75 35.71 3.28 1.37
C PRO A 75 35.21 1.89 1.79
N TRP A 76 36.13 0.95 2.00
CA TRP A 76 35.79 -0.41 2.39
C TRP A 76 35.18 -0.50 3.79
N ALA A 77 35.55 0.41 4.70
CA ALA A 77 34.99 0.49 6.04
C ALA A 77 33.55 1.01 5.98
N GLN A 78 33.28 2.02 5.14
CA GLN A 78 31.91 2.49 4.90
C GLN A 78 31.01 1.37 4.35
N VAL A 79 31.48 0.66 3.33
CA VAL A 79 30.78 -0.52 2.77
C VAL A 79 30.58 -1.60 3.83
N GLY A 80 31.64 -1.92 4.59
CA GLY A 80 31.60 -2.96 5.62
C GLY A 80 30.58 -2.68 6.72
N ILE A 81 30.45 -1.42 7.15
CA ILE A 81 29.46 -1.02 8.16
C ILE A 81 28.03 -1.20 7.65
N VAL A 82 27.73 -0.74 6.44
CA VAL A 82 26.37 -0.88 5.85
C VAL A 82 26.04 -2.33 5.58
N ALA A 83 27.00 -3.10 5.07
CA ALA A 83 26.86 -4.53 4.83
C ALA A 83 26.57 -5.28 6.14
N LEU A 84 27.32 -4.99 7.21
CA LEU A 84 27.12 -5.60 8.52
C LEU A 84 25.76 -5.23 9.11
N GLY A 85 25.36 -3.96 9.07
CA GLY A 85 24.05 -3.52 9.53
C GLY A 85 22.92 -4.20 8.76
N THR A 86 23.05 -4.30 7.44
CA THR A 86 22.09 -5.00 6.57
C THR A 86 22.02 -6.48 6.92
N ALA A 87 23.16 -7.15 7.13
CA ALA A 87 23.21 -8.56 7.51
C ALA A 87 22.55 -8.81 8.86
N ILE A 88 22.79 -7.95 9.87
CA ILE A 88 22.14 -8.04 11.18
C ILE A 88 20.62 -7.87 11.03
N ILE A 89 20.15 -6.84 10.32
CA ILE A 89 18.72 -6.59 10.08
C ILE A 89 18.07 -7.80 9.39
N GLY A 90 18.67 -8.30 8.32
CA GLY A 90 18.18 -9.46 7.59
C GLY A 90 18.17 -10.73 8.45
N PHE A 91 19.24 -10.99 9.19
CA PHE A 91 19.37 -12.16 10.04
C PHE A 91 18.36 -12.16 11.19
N VAL A 92 18.21 -11.04 11.89
CA VAL A 92 17.21 -10.90 12.97
C VAL A 92 15.80 -11.01 12.39
N GLY A 93 15.52 -10.35 11.26
CA GLY A 93 14.24 -10.45 10.57
C GLY A 93 13.88 -11.89 10.18
N LEU A 94 14.83 -12.65 9.65
CA LEU A 94 14.65 -14.06 9.31
C LEU A 94 14.46 -14.94 10.55
N SER A 95 15.19 -14.68 11.62
CA SER A 95 15.11 -15.45 12.87
C SER A 95 13.77 -15.25 13.59
N LEU A 96 13.17 -14.06 13.47
CA LEU A 96 11.90 -13.72 14.11
C LEU A 96 10.66 -14.04 13.26
N ARG A 97 10.81 -14.41 11.99
CA ARG A 97 9.68 -14.58 11.05
C ARG A 97 8.67 -15.64 11.50
N ASP A 98 9.16 -16.68 12.17
CA ASP A 98 8.39 -17.84 12.62
C ASP A 98 8.00 -17.73 14.11
N ALA A 99 8.26 -16.58 14.75
CA ALA A 99 7.93 -16.35 16.17
C ALA A 99 6.42 -16.46 16.42
N PRO A 100 5.97 -17.08 17.52
CA PRO A 100 4.53 -17.24 17.81
C PRO A 100 3.85 -15.91 18.15
N GLU A 101 4.59 -14.96 18.72
CA GLU A 101 4.07 -13.67 19.17
C GLU A 101 3.80 -12.71 17.99
N PRO A 102 2.58 -12.12 17.88
CA PRO A 102 2.23 -11.22 16.79
C PRO A 102 3.13 -9.98 16.68
N ALA A 103 3.59 -9.42 17.80
CA ALA A 103 4.48 -8.26 17.83
C ALA A 103 5.84 -8.58 17.20
N LEU A 104 6.40 -9.76 17.51
CA LEU A 104 7.66 -10.22 16.92
C LEU A 104 7.52 -10.47 15.41
N LYS A 105 6.37 -10.99 14.95
CA LYS A 105 6.11 -11.13 13.51
C LYS A 105 6.03 -9.78 12.79
N ARG A 106 5.42 -8.76 13.40
CA ARG A 106 5.38 -7.39 12.84
C ARG A 106 6.78 -6.79 12.75
N LEU A 107 7.59 -6.95 13.80
CA LEU A 107 8.99 -6.56 13.80
C LEU A 107 9.78 -7.30 12.71
N ALA A 108 9.61 -8.62 12.58
CA ALA A 108 10.22 -9.42 11.53
C ALA A 108 9.85 -8.90 10.14
N ALA A 109 8.58 -8.60 9.89
CA ALA A 109 8.12 -8.02 8.63
C ALA A 109 8.76 -6.66 8.33
N LEU A 110 8.90 -5.79 9.34
CA LEU A 110 9.58 -4.50 9.17
C LEU A 110 11.06 -4.68 8.85
N LEU A 111 11.78 -5.53 9.60
CA LEU A 111 13.21 -5.81 9.36
C LEU A 111 13.44 -6.43 7.98
N LEU A 112 12.61 -7.39 7.59
CA LEU A 112 12.67 -8.03 6.26
C LEU A 112 12.25 -7.09 5.12
N ALA A 113 11.47 -6.05 5.41
CA ALA A 113 11.16 -4.99 4.45
C ALA A 113 12.32 -3.99 4.29
N LEU A 114 13.11 -3.75 5.34
CA LEU A 114 14.27 -2.86 5.32
C LEU A 114 15.51 -3.54 4.71
N ALA A 115 15.70 -4.85 4.92
CA ALA A 115 16.89 -5.57 4.45
C ALA A 115 17.17 -5.41 2.94
N PRO A 116 16.19 -5.51 2.02
CA PRO A 116 16.43 -5.27 0.59
C PRO A 116 16.93 -3.86 0.27
N GLY A 117 16.48 -2.84 1.03
CA GLY A 117 16.98 -1.47 0.92
C GLY A 117 18.41 -1.33 1.43
N GLY A 118 18.76 -2.02 2.52
CA GLY A 118 20.13 -2.13 3.01
C GLY A 118 21.07 -2.79 1.99
N VAL A 119 20.60 -3.83 1.29
CA VAL A 119 21.32 -4.46 0.18
C VAL A 119 21.51 -3.47 -0.97
N ALA A 120 20.47 -2.70 -1.33
CA ALA A 120 20.57 -1.69 -2.37
C ALA A 120 21.67 -0.67 -2.03
N TRP A 121 21.69 -0.18 -0.80
CA TRP A 121 22.67 0.79 -0.33
C TRP A 121 24.09 0.19 -0.32
N THR A 122 24.25 -1.03 0.19
CA THR A 122 25.56 -1.69 0.24
C THR A 122 26.13 -1.88 -1.16
N LEU A 123 25.31 -2.39 -2.10
CA LEU A 123 25.72 -2.58 -3.48
C LEU A 123 26.06 -1.24 -4.14
N TRP A 124 25.17 -0.25 -4.03
CA TRP A 124 25.39 1.10 -4.56
C TRP A 124 26.72 1.70 -4.09
N LEU A 125 26.97 1.67 -2.78
CA LEU A 125 28.19 2.18 -2.18
C LEU A 125 29.41 1.41 -2.66
N SER A 126 29.31 0.08 -2.81
CA SER A 126 30.39 -0.73 -3.38
C SER A 126 30.70 -0.31 -4.83
N GLY A 127 29.68 -0.10 -5.66
CA GLY A 127 29.83 0.36 -7.05
C GLY A 127 30.56 1.69 -7.14
N VAL A 128 30.10 2.68 -6.37
CA VAL A 128 30.65 4.04 -6.40
C VAL A 128 32.05 4.10 -5.79
N GLU A 129 32.22 3.55 -4.59
CA GLU A 129 33.43 3.77 -3.79
C GLU A 129 34.57 2.78 -4.11
N LEU A 130 34.24 1.54 -4.51
CA LEU A 130 35.26 0.51 -4.74
C LEU A 130 35.58 0.30 -6.23
N PHE A 131 34.59 0.47 -7.10
CA PHE A 131 34.74 0.24 -8.54
C PHE A 131 34.82 1.53 -9.36
N GLY A 132 34.55 2.69 -8.75
CA GLY A 132 34.57 3.98 -9.44
C GLY A 132 33.55 4.07 -10.58
N GLU A 133 32.50 3.25 -10.54
CA GLU A 133 31.47 3.27 -11.58
C GLU A 133 30.63 4.54 -11.47
N GLY A 134 30.35 5.14 -12.63
CA GLY A 134 29.39 6.23 -12.73
C GLY A 134 28.00 5.76 -12.32
N SER A 135 27.25 6.63 -11.64
CA SER A 135 25.92 6.36 -11.07
C SER A 135 24.89 5.82 -12.07
N GLY A 136 25.05 6.09 -13.37
CA GLY A 136 24.04 5.81 -14.39
C GLY A 136 23.86 4.33 -14.73
N GLY A 137 24.94 3.59 -14.99
CA GLY A 137 24.84 2.21 -15.51
C GLY A 137 24.58 1.16 -14.43
N PHE A 138 25.01 1.42 -13.20
CA PHE A 138 24.98 0.46 -12.11
C PHE A 138 23.63 0.41 -11.38
N ALA A 139 22.87 1.52 -11.37
CA ALA A 139 21.63 1.65 -10.61
C ALA A 139 20.57 0.57 -10.93
N PRO A 140 20.29 0.21 -12.20
CA PRO A 140 19.29 -0.79 -12.51
C PRO A 140 19.65 -2.18 -11.99
N ILE A 141 20.94 -2.54 -11.99
CA ILE A 141 21.41 -3.85 -11.51
C ILE A 141 21.20 -3.93 -10.00
N VAL A 142 21.61 -2.89 -9.26
CA VAL A 142 21.41 -2.79 -7.81
C VAL A 142 19.93 -2.93 -7.45
N LEU A 143 19.07 -2.15 -8.12
CA LEU A 143 17.65 -2.12 -7.84
C LEU A 143 16.95 -3.43 -8.24
N LEU A 144 17.39 -4.09 -9.32
CA LEU A 144 16.89 -5.41 -9.70
C LEU A 144 17.21 -6.44 -8.62
N VAL A 145 18.47 -6.52 -8.17
CA VAL A 145 18.88 -7.45 -7.12
C VAL A 145 18.06 -7.21 -5.85
N SER A 146 17.90 -5.95 -5.43
CA SER A 146 17.09 -5.61 -4.27
C SER A 146 15.61 -5.90 -4.45
N ALA A 147 15.02 -5.65 -5.63
CA ALA A 147 13.63 -5.99 -5.92
C ALA A 147 13.39 -7.51 -5.89
N VAL A 148 14.35 -8.31 -6.37
CA VAL A 148 14.30 -9.78 -6.28
C VAL A 148 14.34 -10.24 -4.82
N ILE A 149 15.26 -9.68 -4.02
CA ILE A 149 15.35 -9.99 -2.59
C ILE A 149 14.06 -9.58 -1.86
N ALA A 150 13.50 -8.40 -2.15
CA ALA A 150 12.24 -7.95 -1.58
C ALA A 150 11.05 -8.86 -1.97
N THR A 151 11.07 -9.38 -3.20
CA THR A 151 10.07 -10.37 -3.65
C THR A 151 10.23 -11.68 -2.88
N TRP A 152 11.46 -12.10 -2.62
CA TRP A 152 11.73 -13.30 -1.81
C TRP A 152 11.30 -13.13 -0.36
N THR A 153 11.63 -12.00 0.29
CA THR A 153 11.21 -11.73 1.67
C THR A 153 9.69 -11.62 1.79
N TYR A 154 9.03 -10.99 0.80
CA TYR A 154 7.58 -10.94 0.71
C TYR A 154 6.94 -12.34 0.61
N ARG A 155 7.52 -13.25 -0.19
CA ARG A 155 7.04 -14.63 -0.28
C ARG A 155 7.18 -15.40 1.03
N GLY A 156 8.26 -15.15 1.78
CA GLY A 156 8.49 -15.76 3.09
C GLY A 156 7.56 -15.23 4.19
N LEU A 157 7.23 -13.93 4.15
CA LEU A 157 6.35 -13.29 5.12
C LEU A 157 5.44 -12.29 4.41
N ARG A 158 4.24 -12.75 4.02
CA ARG A 158 3.21 -11.95 3.32
C ARG A 158 2.58 -10.93 4.27
N HIS A 159 3.25 -9.79 4.43
CA HIS A 159 2.85 -8.73 5.34
C HIS A 159 2.83 -7.36 4.64
N PHE A 160 2.14 -6.38 5.23
CA PHE A 160 2.03 -5.02 4.70
C PHE A 160 3.40 -4.40 4.37
N PHE A 161 4.35 -4.46 5.32
CA PHE A 161 5.68 -3.86 5.15
C PHE A 161 6.51 -4.51 4.02
N THR A 162 6.52 -5.85 3.95
CA THR A 162 7.28 -6.57 2.91
C THR A 162 6.68 -6.36 1.53
N HIS A 163 5.35 -6.27 1.44
CA HIS A 163 4.65 -5.91 0.20
C HIS A 163 4.96 -4.48 -0.25
N ALA A 164 4.92 -3.51 0.66
CA ALA A 164 5.27 -2.12 0.37
C ALA A 164 6.72 -1.99 -0.10
N SER A 165 7.66 -2.64 0.58
CA SER A 165 9.08 -2.66 0.19
C SER A 165 9.29 -3.28 -1.20
N MET A 166 8.65 -4.43 -1.46
CA MET A 166 8.67 -5.06 -2.78
C MET A 166 8.19 -4.11 -3.87
N PHE A 167 7.06 -3.43 -3.65
CA PHE A 167 6.52 -2.48 -4.62
C PHE A 167 7.42 -1.27 -4.87
N VAL A 168 7.96 -0.67 -3.80
CA VAL A 168 8.87 0.48 -3.90
C VAL A 168 10.11 0.10 -4.71
N LEU A 169 10.74 -1.04 -4.42
CA LEU A 169 11.95 -1.45 -5.13
C LEU A 169 11.69 -1.82 -6.58
N TRP A 170 10.56 -2.46 -6.91
CA TRP A 170 10.17 -2.65 -8.30
C TRP A 170 9.88 -1.32 -9.01
N SER A 171 9.25 -0.35 -8.33
CA SER A 171 8.99 0.99 -8.87
C SER A 171 10.29 1.75 -9.14
N MET A 172 11.25 1.68 -8.24
CA MET A 172 12.58 2.27 -8.43
C MET A 172 13.33 1.57 -9.55
N PHE A 173 13.26 0.24 -9.66
CA PHE A 173 13.90 -0.49 -10.75
C PHE A 173 13.35 -0.10 -12.13
N VAL A 174 12.02 -0.11 -12.32
CA VAL A 174 11.42 0.22 -13.63
C VAL A 174 11.65 1.67 -14.05
N THR A 175 11.86 2.58 -13.10
CA THR A 175 12.19 3.98 -13.36
C THR A 175 13.69 4.21 -13.56
N ALA A 176 14.55 3.43 -12.89
CA ALA A 176 15.99 3.50 -13.09
C ALA A 176 16.44 3.00 -14.46
N VAL A 177 15.79 1.97 -15.02
CA VAL A 177 16.17 1.41 -16.33
C VAL A 177 16.16 2.47 -17.42
N PRO A 178 15.07 3.24 -17.65
CA PRO A 178 15.10 4.30 -18.66
C PRO A 178 16.10 5.42 -18.36
N ASN A 179 16.27 5.79 -17.08
CA ASN A 179 17.21 6.83 -16.65
C ASN A 179 18.68 6.47 -16.90
N SER A 180 19.00 5.20 -17.11
CA SER A 180 20.35 4.76 -17.47
C SER A 180 20.68 4.92 -18.96
N TYR A 181 19.70 5.27 -19.80
CA TYR A 181 19.91 5.47 -21.24
C TYR A 181 19.58 6.92 -21.61
N ASP A 182 20.62 7.70 -21.95
CA ASP A 182 20.48 9.11 -22.36
C ASP A 182 19.57 9.32 -23.58
N SER A 183 19.32 8.26 -24.36
CA SER A 183 18.46 8.29 -25.55
C SER A 183 16.96 8.20 -25.24
N LEU A 184 16.58 7.83 -24.01
CA LEU A 184 15.18 7.68 -23.63
C LEU A 184 14.66 8.98 -23.03
N ASP A 185 13.56 9.47 -23.61
CA ASP A 185 12.86 10.63 -23.08
C ASP A 185 12.29 10.33 -21.69
N ALA A 186 12.19 11.37 -20.88
CA ALA A 186 11.55 11.36 -19.57
C ALA A 186 10.03 11.18 -19.65
N ARG A 187 9.43 10.89 -20.81
CA ARG A 187 8.12 10.23 -20.86
C ARG A 187 8.18 8.73 -20.55
N THR A 188 9.32 8.08 -20.84
CA THR A 188 9.48 6.62 -20.82
C THR A 188 9.39 6.03 -19.41
N TRP A 189 10.05 6.64 -18.42
CA TRP A 189 9.97 6.22 -17.01
C TRP A 189 8.55 6.34 -16.44
N TRP A 190 7.78 7.37 -16.79
CA TRP A 190 6.37 7.46 -16.41
C TRP A 190 5.53 6.35 -17.04
N ILE A 191 5.72 6.05 -18.32
CA ILE A 191 5.02 4.93 -18.97
C ILE A 191 5.38 3.59 -18.30
N ALA A 192 6.65 3.38 -17.94
CA ALA A 192 7.10 2.19 -17.24
C ALA A 192 6.45 2.06 -15.85
N LEU A 193 6.38 3.15 -15.08
CA LEU A 193 5.71 3.18 -13.78
C LEU A 193 4.20 2.93 -13.90
N MET A 194 3.57 3.49 -14.94
CA MET A 194 2.15 3.25 -15.25
C MET A 194 1.91 1.77 -15.57
N ALA A 195 2.74 1.17 -16.42
CA ALA A 195 2.68 -0.25 -16.76
C ALA A 195 2.87 -1.13 -15.51
N LEU A 196 3.81 -0.78 -14.63
CA LEU A 196 4.01 -1.46 -13.35
C LEU A 196 2.75 -1.36 -12.47
N GLY A 197 2.16 -0.17 -12.33
CA GLY A 197 0.95 0.04 -11.53
C GLY A 197 -0.23 -0.82 -12.02
N LEU A 198 -0.45 -0.86 -13.33
CA LEU A 198 -1.47 -1.70 -13.96
C LEU A 198 -1.18 -3.20 -13.77
N ALA A 199 0.07 -3.63 -13.98
CA ALA A 199 0.48 -5.01 -13.73
C ALA A 199 0.28 -5.40 -12.27
N TRP A 200 0.57 -4.51 -11.32
CA TRP A 200 0.37 -4.73 -9.89
C TRP A 200 -1.11 -4.90 -9.54
N LEU A 201 -1.97 -4.09 -10.16
CA LEU A 201 -3.42 -4.20 -10.00
C LEU A 201 -3.92 -5.55 -10.53
N LEU A 202 -3.45 -5.98 -11.70
CA LEU A 202 -3.79 -7.29 -12.27
C LEU A 202 -3.31 -8.46 -11.39
N LEU A 203 -2.09 -8.38 -10.86
CA LEU A 203 -1.56 -9.38 -9.93
C LEU A 203 -2.35 -9.44 -8.61
N THR A 204 -2.83 -8.29 -8.14
CA THR A 204 -3.69 -8.20 -6.95
C THR A 204 -5.06 -8.82 -7.23
N GLU A 205 -5.66 -8.53 -8.39
CA GLU A 205 -6.95 -9.12 -8.80
C GLU A 205 -6.85 -10.62 -9.05
N ALA A 206 -5.69 -11.11 -9.50
CA ALA A 206 -5.40 -12.53 -9.65
C ALA A 206 -5.13 -13.26 -8.30
N GLY A 207 -5.13 -12.54 -7.17
CA GLY A 207 -4.83 -13.10 -5.85
C GLY A 207 -3.37 -13.53 -5.67
N VAL A 208 -2.47 -13.11 -6.57
CA VAL A 208 -1.03 -13.40 -6.48
C VAL A 208 -0.40 -12.58 -5.36
N VAL A 209 -0.92 -11.37 -5.13
CA VAL A 209 -0.37 -10.38 -4.22
C VAL A 209 -1.40 -10.02 -3.14
N VAL A 210 -1.05 -10.33 -1.89
CA VAL A 210 -1.80 -10.11 -0.64
C VAL A 210 -0.96 -9.22 0.30
N PRO A 211 -1.52 -8.23 1.03
CA PRO A 211 -2.95 -7.93 1.21
C PRO A 211 -3.58 -7.17 0.03
N ASP A 212 -4.79 -7.59 -0.35
CA ASP A 212 -5.53 -7.03 -1.48
C ASP A 212 -5.66 -5.51 -1.41
N ARG A 213 -6.08 -4.96 -0.26
CA ARG A 213 -6.30 -3.51 -0.11
C ARG A 213 -5.04 -2.71 -0.46
N LEU A 214 -3.88 -3.16 0.00
CA LEU A 214 -2.61 -2.49 -0.29
C LEU A 214 -2.26 -2.63 -1.78
N GLY A 215 -2.47 -3.81 -2.38
CA GLY A 215 -2.23 -4.03 -3.80
C GLY A 215 -3.05 -3.11 -4.71
N HIS A 216 -4.34 -2.91 -4.39
CA HIS A 216 -5.20 -1.98 -5.13
C HIS A 216 -4.75 -0.52 -4.97
N VAL A 217 -4.38 -0.10 -3.75
CA VAL A 217 -3.90 1.27 -3.48
C VAL A 217 -2.58 1.54 -4.19
N LEU A 218 -1.60 0.65 -4.08
CA LEU A 218 -0.28 0.82 -4.70
C LEU A 218 -0.39 0.76 -6.24
N GLY A 219 -1.09 -0.22 -6.79
CA GLY A 219 -1.26 -0.37 -8.24
C GLY A 219 -2.01 0.80 -8.87
N THR A 220 -3.17 1.16 -8.30
CA THR A 220 -3.96 2.32 -8.76
C THR A 220 -3.19 3.62 -8.56
N GLY A 221 -2.59 3.80 -7.39
CA GLY A 221 -1.83 5.00 -7.04
C GLY A 221 -0.68 5.24 -8.01
N ALA A 222 0.16 4.22 -8.28
CA ALA A 222 1.23 4.38 -9.25
C ALA A 222 0.74 4.59 -10.68
N ALA A 223 -0.32 3.90 -11.11
CA ALA A 223 -0.87 4.11 -12.45
C ALA A 223 -1.37 5.56 -12.63
N LEU A 224 -2.07 6.11 -11.64
CA LEU A 224 -2.57 7.49 -11.68
C LEU A 224 -1.44 8.52 -11.52
N ILE A 225 -0.52 8.34 -10.56
CA ILE A 225 0.64 9.24 -10.39
C ILE A 225 1.48 9.26 -11.67
N ALA A 226 1.70 8.11 -12.29
CA ALA A 226 2.46 8.02 -13.52
C ALA A 226 1.78 8.70 -14.70
N ALA A 227 0.45 8.58 -14.80
CA ALA A 227 -0.32 9.31 -15.80
C ALA A 227 -0.24 10.83 -15.58
N VAL A 228 -0.27 11.32 -14.33
CA VAL A 228 -0.05 12.74 -14.01
C VAL A 228 1.37 13.16 -14.39
N GLY A 229 2.41 12.43 -13.97
CA GLY A 229 3.79 12.78 -14.27
C GLY A 229 4.08 12.78 -15.79
N SER A 230 3.45 11.89 -16.55
CA SER A 230 3.58 11.89 -18.00
C SER A 230 2.99 13.13 -18.68
N SER A 231 2.11 13.88 -18.01
CA SER A 231 1.45 15.08 -18.55
C SER A 231 2.31 16.34 -18.56
N GLU A 232 3.47 16.33 -17.90
CA GLU A 232 4.45 17.43 -18.01
C GLU A 232 4.94 17.64 -19.46
N TYR A 233 4.66 16.70 -20.36
CA TYR A 233 5.02 16.69 -21.78
C TYR A 233 3.86 17.05 -22.73
N GLY A 234 2.77 17.63 -22.22
CA GLY A 234 1.62 18.10 -22.99
C GLY A 234 0.29 17.52 -22.49
N TRP A 235 -0.82 17.85 -23.17
CA TRP A 235 -2.17 17.46 -22.73
C TRP A 235 -2.56 16.01 -23.08
N GLU A 236 -1.93 15.44 -24.12
CA GLU A 236 -2.18 14.07 -24.61
C GLU A 236 -2.20 12.99 -23.52
N PRO A 237 -1.32 13.03 -22.49
CA PRO A 237 -1.25 12.01 -21.43
C PRO A 237 -2.39 12.06 -20.41
N TYR A 238 -3.17 13.16 -20.36
CA TYR A 238 -4.38 13.19 -19.55
C TYR A 238 -5.45 12.23 -20.06
N VAL A 239 -5.47 11.93 -21.37
CA VAL A 239 -6.45 11.01 -21.96
C VAL A 239 -6.25 9.57 -21.45
N PRO A 240 -5.04 8.97 -21.50
CA PRO A 240 -4.78 7.70 -20.83
C PRO A 240 -5.12 7.71 -19.33
N GLY A 241 -4.79 8.79 -18.61
CA GLY A 241 -5.12 8.93 -17.19
C GLY A 241 -6.63 8.86 -16.93
N LEU A 242 -7.42 9.56 -17.74
CA LEU A 242 -8.88 9.54 -17.69
C LEU A 242 -9.43 8.13 -18.00
N VAL A 243 -8.90 7.49 -19.05
CA VAL A 243 -9.29 6.12 -19.43
C VAL A 243 -8.99 5.13 -18.31
N ILE A 244 -7.78 5.17 -17.74
CA ILE A 244 -7.39 4.29 -16.63
C ILE A 244 -8.29 4.54 -15.42
N ALA A 245 -8.53 5.79 -15.05
CA ALA A 245 -9.40 6.13 -13.93
C ALA A 245 -10.84 5.62 -14.15
N SER A 246 -11.41 5.80 -15.34
CA SER A 246 -12.73 5.28 -15.71
C SER A 246 -12.78 3.75 -15.66
N LEU A 247 -11.75 3.06 -16.16
CA LEU A 247 -11.65 1.60 -16.10
C LEU A 247 -11.59 1.10 -14.66
N ILE A 248 -10.87 1.80 -13.78
CA ILE A 248 -10.78 1.46 -12.36
C ILE A 248 -12.12 1.67 -11.66
N VAL A 249 -12.85 2.76 -11.96
CA VAL A 249 -14.21 2.98 -11.45
C VAL A 249 -15.14 1.86 -11.92
N ALA A 250 -15.14 1.56 -13.22
CA ALA A 250 -15.98 0.52 -13.79
C ALA A 250 -15.68 -0.86 -13.17
N ALA A 251 -14.40 -1.22 -13.06
CA ALA A 251 -13.98 -2.45 -12.40
C ALA A 251 -14.40 -2.48 -10.91
N GLY A 252 -14.28 -1.36 -10.21
CA GLY A 252 -14.71 -1.21 -8.82
C GLY A 252 -16.21 -1.41 -8.63
N VAL A 253 -17.03 -0.87 -9.54
CA VAL A 253 -18.49 -1.02 -9.53
C VAL A 253 -18.88 -2.48 -9.80
N VAL A 254 -18.35 -3.08 -10.87
CA VAL A 254 -18.66 -4.48 -11.25
C VAL A 254 -18.27 -5.46 -10.14
N ARG A 255 -17.16 -5.20 -9.44
CA ARG A 255 -16.65 -6.06 -8.36
C ARG A 255 -17.11 -5.65 -6.96
N THR A 256 -17.96 -4.63 -6.82
CA THR A 256 -18.44 -4.11 -5.52
C THR A 256 -17.31 -3.71 -4.56
N LYS A 257 -16.20 -3.20 -5.09
CA LYS A 257 -15.01 -2.78 -4.31
C LYS A 257 -15.01 -1.25 -4.14
N PRO A 258 -15.52 -0.71 -3.01
CA PRO A 258 -15.69 0.74 -2.82
C PRO A 258 -14.36 1.51 -2.86
N LEU A 259 -13.26 0.88 -2.41
CA LEU A 259 -11.93 1.47 -2.45
C LEU A 259 -11.47 1.78 -3.88
N MET A 260 -11.71 0.87 -4.83
CA MET A 260 -11.37 1.10 -6.24
C MET A 260 -12.23 2.20 -6.85
N VAL A 261 -13.53 2.22 -6.53
CA VAL A 261 -14.43 3.28 -6.97
C VAL A 261 -13.95 4.64 -6.47
N GLY A 262 -13.60 4.74 -5.18
CA GLY A 262 -13.08 5.98 -4.58
C GLY A 262 -11.78 6.46 -5.23
N LEU A 263 -10.80 5.57 -5.39
CA LEU A 263 -9.51 5.91 -6.02
C LEU A 263 -9.67 6.29 -7.50
N GLY A 264 -10.46 5.52 -8.25
CA GLY A 264 -10.74 5.79 -9.65
C GLY A 264 -11.51 7.10 -9.84
N ALA A 265 -12.51 7.38 -8.99
CA ALA A 265 -13.28 8.63 -9.06
C ALA A 265 -12.41 9.85 -8.73
N ALA A 266 -11.53 9.74 -7.72
CA ALA A 266 -10.56 10.79 -7.40
C ALA A 266 -9.61 11.04 -8.58
N GLY A 267 -9.05 9.98 -9.16
CA GLY A 267 -8.22 10.08 -10.36
C GLY A 267 -8.95 10.72 -11.53
N PHE A 268 -10.18 10.27 -11.82
CA PHE A 268 -11.00 10.80 -12.91
C PHE A 268 -11.27 12.30 -12.74
N PHE A 269 -11.61 12.72 -11.53
CA PHE A 269 -11.83 14.13 -11.23
C PHE A 269 -10.57 14.97 -11.43
N ILE A 270 -9.42 14.51 -10.92
CA ILE A 270 -8.12 15.19 -11.11
C ILE A 270 -7.81 15.33 -12.60
N PHE A 271 -7.87 14.23 -13.36
CA PHE A 271 -7.57 14.25 -14.80
C PHE A 271 -8.53 15.11 -15.61
N LEU A 272 -9.84 15.03 -15.33
CA LEU A 272 -10.85 15.82 -16.01
C LEU A 272 -10.68 17.32 -15.72
N ALA A 273 -10.48 17.68 -14.44
CA ALA A 273 -10.29 19.07 -14.06
C ALA A 273 -9.04 19.64 -14.72
N THR A 274 -7.89 18.97 -14.61
CA THR A 274 -6.64 19.43 -15.23
C THR A 274 -6.77 19.56 -16.75
N LEU A 275 -7.37 18.57 -17.43
CA LEU A 275 -7.58 18.63 -18.87
C LEU A 275 -8.46 19.82 -19.28
N LEU A 276 -9.51 20.12 -18.52
CA LEU A 276 -10.38 21.25 -18.80
C LEU A 276 -9.67 22.59 -18.58
N PHE A 277 -8.87 22.74 -17.52
CA PHE A 277 -8.11 23.96 -17.28
C PHE A 277 -6.97 24.17 -18.29
N GLU A 278 -6.44 23.08 -18.86
CA GLU A 278 -5.42 23.16 -19.90
C GLU A 278 -6.02 23.52 -21.28
N GLN A 279 -7.23 23.03 -21.58
CA GLN A 279 -7.86 23.20 -22.90
C GLN A 279 -8.82 24.39 -22.99
N LEU A 280 -9.38 24.81 -21.86
CA LEU A 280 -10.38 25.88 -21.78
C LEU A 280 -9.83 27.03 -20.93
N ASN A 281 -10.43 28.21 -21.09
CA ASN A 281 -10.21 29.26 -20.12
C ASN A 281 -10.81 28.89 -18.75
N GLU A 282 -10.33 29.53 -17.69
CA GLU A 282 -10.70 29.23 -16.31
C GLU A 282 -12.22 29.26 -16.08
N SER A 283 -12.92 30.27 -16.62
CA SER A 283 -14.37 30.41 -16.46
C SER A 283 -15.16 29.30 -17.17
N ALA A 284 -14.76 28.90 -18.38
CA ALA A 284 -15.40 27.82 -19.12
C ALA A 284 -15.13 26.46 -18.47
N ALA A 285 -13.91 26.21 -17.99
CA ALA A 285 -13.58 24.98 -17.25
C ALA A 285 -14.46 24.83 -16.00
N LEU A 286 -14.60 25.90 -15.20
CA LEU A 286 -15.47 25.92 -14.03
C LEU A 286 -16.94 25.67 -14.37
N LEU A 287 -17.46 26.29 -15.45
CA LEU A 287 -18.83 26.07 -15.91
C LEU A 287 -19.06 24.62 -16.35
N VAL A 288 -18.13 24.03 -17.11
CA VAL A 288 -18.21 22.63 -17.53
C VAL A 288 -18.19 21.69 -16.33
N LEU A 289 -17.29 21.91 -15.36
CA LEU A 289 -17.25 21.13 -14.12
C LEU A 289 -18.55 21.23 -13.32
N LEU A 290 -19.14 22.43 -13.23
CA LEU A 290 -20.43 22.65 -12.57
C LEU A 290 -21.55 21.87 -13.26
N VAL A 291 -21.65 21.95 -14.59
CA VAL A 291 -22.66 21.23 -15.37
C VAL A 291 -22.52 19.72 -15.20
N ILE A 292 -21.30 19.18 -15.27
CA ILE A 292 -21.02 17.77 -15.04
C ILE A 292 -21.42 17.36 -13.62
N GLY A 293 -21.06 18.16 -12.61
CA GLY A 293 -21.42 17.91 -11.21
C GLY A 293 -22.94 17.86 -10.99
N ILE A 294 -23.67 18.84 -11.53
CA ILE A 294 -25.14 18.87 -11.48
C ILE A 294 -25.74 17.64 -12.16
N ALA A 295 -25.25 17.27 -13.34
CA ALA A 295 -25.73 16.12 -14.09
C ALA A 295 -25.52 14.80 -13.32
N LEU A 296 -24.34 14.62 -12.68
CA LEU A 296 -24.04 13.45 -11.86
C LEU A 296 -24.98 13.36 -10.64
N VAL A 297 -25.19 14.46 -9.92
CA VAL A 297 -26.11 14.49 -8.76
C VAL A 297 -27.54 14.18 -9.19
N ALA A 298 -28.02 14.80 -10.27
CA ALA A 298 -29.35 14.55 -10.81
C ALA A 298 -29.53 13.09 -11.25
N GLY A 299 -28.49 12.50 -11.86
CA GLY A 299 -28.47 11.09 -12.26
C GLY A 299 -28.58 10.13 -11.08
N VAL A 300 -27.76 10.34 -10.04
CA VAL A 300 -27.79 9.52 -8.81
C VAL A 300 -29.14 9.66 -8.11
N TRP A 301 -29.67 10.88 -7.98
CA TRP A 301 -30.96 11.13 -7.35
C TRP A 301 -32.11 10.45 -8.12
N GLY A 302 -32.11 10.57 -9.45
CA GLY A 302 -33.11 9.93 -10.32
C GLY A 302 -33.06 8.41 -10.21
N TRP A 303 -31.87 7.81 -10.18
CA TRP A 303 -31.69 6.38 -9.99
C TRP A 303 -32.18 5.90 -8.62
N ALA A 304 -31.79 6.59 -7.54
CA ALA A 304 -32.21 6.26 -6.18
C ALA A 304 -33.74 6.33 -6.01
N ARG A 305 -34.37 7.34 -6.62
CA ARG A 305 -35.82 7.49 -6.61
C ARG A 305 -36.54 6.33 -7.30
N ARG A 306 -36.06 5.90 -8.48
CA ARG A 306 -36.64 4.78 -9.24
C ARG A 306 -36.56 3.47 -8.45
N ASN A 307 -35.41 3.17 -7.84
CA ASN A 307 -35.24 1.95 -7.06
C ASN A 307 -36.14 1.94 -5.81
N ARG A 308 -36.35 3.10 -5.17
CA ARG A 308 -37.26 3.21 -4.02
C ARG A 308 -38.71 2.95 -4.41
N GLN A 309 -39.14 3.38 -5.60
CA GLN A 309 -40.50 3.11 -6.09
C GLN A 309 -40.70 1.62 -6.37
N GLN A 310 -39.75 0.96 -7.03
CA GLN A 310 -39.79 -0.48 -7.28
C GLN A 310 -39.85 -1.30 -5.98
N ALA A 311 -39.16 -0.86 -4.92
CA ALA A 311 -39.21 -1.52 -3.62
C ALA A 311 -40.52 -1.32 -2.84
N LEU A 312 -41.34 -0.32 -3.20
CA LEU A 312 -42.66 -0.09 -2.59
C LEU A 312 -43.77 -0.83 -3.36
N GLU A 313 -43.53 -1.18 -4.62
CA GLU A 313 -44.46 -1.91 -5.49
C GLU A 313 -44.31 -3.44 -5.38
N ALA A 314 -43.19 -3.92 -4.82
CA ALA A 314 -42.90 -5.33 -4.56
C ALA A 314 -43.34 -5.76 -3.15
#